data_AF-A0A5X8XTS5-F1
#
_entry.id   AF-A0A5X8XTS5-F1
#
_cell.length_a   1.000
_cell.length_b   1.000
_cell.length_c   1.000
_cell.angle_alpha   90.00
_cell.angle_beta   90.00
_cell.angle_gamma   90.00
#
_symmetry.space_group_name_H-M   'P 1'
#
loop_
_entity.id
_entity.type
_entity.pdbx_description
1 polymer ?
#
loop_
_entity_poly.entity_id
_entity_poly.type
_entity_poly.pdbx_seq_one_letter_code
_entity_poly.pdbx_strand_id
1 'polypeptide(L)'
;MSKIAEKQAVATIDATDEAWESGELGRSEAHVRVSTTFNENEINDALELHPISIRLNKSLIEDLKMIAELNGLGYQPLIRQVLTRFADCEKKQILQEFHSQEMKKQRKKKSPKAA
;
A
#
# COMPACT_ATOMS: atom_id res chain seq x y z
N MET A 1 40.65 48.31 5.19
CA MET A 1 40.67 46.91 5.69
C MET A 1 39.67 46.10 4.88
N SER A 2 40.02 45.74 3.65
CA SER A 2 39.19 44.90 2.78
C SER A 2 39.45 43.43 3.11
N LYS A 3 38.40 42.69 3.48
CA LYS A 3 38.39 41.24 3.30
C LYS A 3 37.34 40.91 2.25
N ILE A 4 37.84 40.27 1.20
CA ILE A 4 37.22 39.95 -0.07
C ILE A 4 36.19 38.86 0.16
N ALA A 5 34.98 39.06 -0.35
CA ALA A 5 33.97 38.01 -0.48
C ALA A 5 34.48 37.00 -1.53
N GLU A 6 34.92 35.85 -1.07
CA GLU A 6 35.37 34.75 -1.91
C GLU A 6 34.15 34.09 -2.54
N LYS A 7 33.83 34.52 -3.76
CA LYS A 7 32.74 33.98 -4.56
C LYS A 7 33.18 32.61 -5.08
N GLN A 8 32.78 31.54 -4.38
CA GLN A 8 33.02 30.16 -4.79
C GLN A 8 32.41 29.93 -6.19
N ALA A 9 33.26 29.61 -7.17
CA ALA A 9 32.84 29.27 -8.51
C ALA A 9 32.19 27.88 -8.49
N VAL A 10 30.87 27.84 -8.66
CA VAL A 10 30.13 26.58 -8.81
C VAL A 10 30.42 26.05 -10.22
N ALA A 11 31.27 25.03 -10.32
CA ALA A 11 31.43 24.28 -11.56
C ALA A 11 30.07 23.67 -11.94
N THR A 12 29.64 23.88 -13.18
CA THR A 12 28.40 23.29 -13.69
C THR A 12 28.61 21.79 -13.83
N ILE A 13 27.73 20.99 -13.21
CA ILE A 13 27.75 19.53 -13.33
C ILE A 13 27.06 19.16 -14.65
N ASP A 14 27.70 18.33 -15.46
CA ASP A 14 27.10 17.84 -16.70
C ASP A 14 25.91 16.91 -16.41
N ALA A 15 24.82 17.08 -17.16
CA ALA A 15 23.57 16.34 -16.97
C ALA A 15 23.64 14.92 -17.58
N THR A 16 24.57 14.09 -17.10
CA THR A 16 24.71 12.69 -17.52
C THR A 16 24.00 11.73 -16.56
N ASP A 17 23.70 10.52 -17.03
CA ASP A 17 23.06 9.48 -16.20
C ASP A 17 23.95 9.09 -15.01
N GLU A 18 25.27 9.03 -15.20
CA GLU A 18 26.23 8.70 -14.14
C GLU A 18 26.26 9.74 -13.02
N ALA A 19 26.03 11.02 -13.35
CA ALA A 19 25.97 12.11 -12.36
C ALA A 19 24.70 12.04 -11.50
N TRP A 20 23.60 11.47 -12.03
CA TRP A 20 22.39 11.16 -11.25
C TRP A 20 22.58 9.92 -10.36
N GLU A 21 23.16 8.85 -10.90
CA GLU A 21 23.38 7.59 -10.16
C GLU A 21 24.40 7.75 -9.04
N SER A 22 25.49 8.50 -9.29
CA SER A 22 26.47 8.86 -8.25
C SER A 22 25.86 9.77 -7.18
N GLY A 23 24.78 10.48 -7.52
CA GLY A 23 24.13 11.47 -6.67
C GLY A 23 24.86 12.81 -6.62
N GLU A 24 25.82 13.05 -7.51
CA GLU A 24 26.43 14.37 -7.71
C GLU A 24 25.35 15.40 -8.11
N LEU A 25 24.37 14.98 -8.93
CA LEU A 25 23.12 15.68 -9.16
C LEU A 25 22.03 15.25 -8.17
N GLY A 26 21.21 16.22 -7.74
CA GLY A 26 20.00 15.97 -6.97
C GLY A 26 20.16 15.69 -5.46
N ARG A 27 21.37 15.41 -4.96
CA ARG A 27 21.61 15.17 -3.50
C ARG A 27 22.27 16.34 -2.75
N SER A 28 22.47 17.47 -3.42
CA SER A 28 23.00 18.69 -2.80
C SER A 28 22.07 19.21 -1.70
N GLU A 29 22.58 19.38 -0.48
CA GLU A 29 21.83 19.97 0.64
C GLU A 29 21.31 21.38 0.34
N ALA A 30 22.03 22.14 -0.49
CA ALA A 30 21.61 23.49 -0.90
C ALA A 30 20.37 23.49 -1.80
N HIS A 31 20.00 22.33 -2.37
CA HIS A 31 18.84 22.16 -3.25
C HIS A 31 17.77 21.25 -2.64
N VAL A 32 18.00 20.70 -1.45
CA VAL A 32 17.03 19.91 -0.69
C VAL A 32 16.20 20.82 0.21
N ARG A 33 14.88 20.62 0.21
CA ARG A 33 13.98 21.28 1.16
C ARG A 33 12.86 20.32 1.53
N VAL A 34 12.54 20.25 2.83
CA VAL A 34 11.36 19.52 3.29
C VAL A 34 10.12 20.19 2.73
N SER A 35 9.26 19.42 2.05
CA SER A 35 7.99 19.94 1.55
C SER A 35 7.14 20.42 2.71
N THR A 36 6.75 21.69 2.68
CA THR A 36 5.77 22.27 3.61
C THR A 36 4.33 21.85 3.28
N THR A 37 4.13 21.29 2.09
CA THR A 37 2.81 20.88 1.55
C THR A 37 2.70 19.35 1.49
N PHE A 38 3.37 18.64 2.40
CA PHE A 38 3.19 17.20 2.50
C PHE A 38 1.79 16.89 3.04
N ASN A 39 0.94 16.30 2.20
CA ASN A 39 -0.41 15.92 2.55
C ASN A 39 -0.55 14.40 2.51
N GLU A 40 -0.54 13.76 3.69
CA GLU A 40 -0.71 12.32 3.81
C GLU A 40 -2.05 11.83 3.24
N ASN A 41 -3.09 12.68 3.25
CA ASN A 41 -4.38 12.35 2.66
C ASN A 41 -4.32 12.24 1.14
N GLU A 42 -3.55 13.10 0.45
CA GLU A 42 -3.40 13.02 -1.01
C GLU A 42 -2.72 11.71 -1.43
N ILE A 43 -1.75 11.24 -0.65
CA ILE A 43 -1.10 9.94 -0.89
C ILE A 43 -2.08 8.81 -0.63
N ASN A 44 -2.82 8.86 0.48
CA ASN A 44 -3.81 7.86 0.82
C ASN A 44 -4.91 7.79 -0.26
N ASP A 45 -5.41 8.93 -0.72
CA ASP A 45 -6.44 9.02 -1.76
C ASP A 45 -5.91 8.48 -3.11
N ALA A 46 -4.69 8.85 -3.50
CA ALA A 46 -4.06 8.34 -4.72
C ALA A 46 -3.84 6.82 -4.69
N LEU A 47 -3.68 6.24 -3.49
CA LEU A 47 -3.51 4.80 -3.28
C LEU A 47 -4.82 4.08 -2.88
N GLU A 48 -5.95 4.79 -2.87
CA GLU A 48 -7.25 4.30 -2.39
C GLU A 48 -7.20 3.69 -0.97
N LEU A 49 -6.37 4.26 -0.10
CA LEU A 49 -6.16 3.85 1.27
C LEU A 49 -7.02 4.68 2.22
N HIS A 50 -7.76 4.01 3.09
CA HIS A 50 -8.44 4.66 4.19
C HIS A 50 -7.81 4.22 5.53
N PRO A 51 -7.25 5.15 6.32
CA PRO A 51 -6.72 4.81 7.63
C PRO A 51 -7.87 4.43 8.58
N ILE A 52 -7.78 3.25 9.18
CA ILE A 52 -8.77 2.76 10.14
C ILE A 52 -8.12 2.55 11.51
N SER A 53 -8.87 2.88 12.56
CA SER A 53 -8.49 2.55 13.94
C SER A 53 -9.21 1.29 14.38
N ILE A 54 -8.46 0.20 14.60
CA ILE A 54 -9.00 -1.08 15.10
C ILE A 54 -8.32 -1.48 16.41
N ARG A 55 -9.05 -2.14 17.30
CA ARG A 55 -8.51 -2.72 18.54
C ARG A 55 -8.29 -4.21 18.35
N LEU A 56 -7.08 -4.68 18.62
CA LEU A 56 -6.68 -6.09 18.53
C LEU A 56 -5.97 -6.52 19.83
N ASN A 57 -5.99 -7.82 20.12
CA ASN A 57 -5.27 -8.37 21.25
C ASN A 57 -3.75 -8.19 21.05
N LYS A 58 -3.01 -7.87 22.11
CA LYS A 58 -1.57 -7.63 22.02
C LYS A 58 -0.80 -8.84 21.46
N SER A 59 -1.11 -10.03 21.96
CA SER A 59 -0.49 -11.28 21.47
C SER A 59 -0.70 -11.48 19.97
N LEU A 60 -1.90 -11.20 19.48
CA LEU A 60 -2.21 -11.31 18.05
C LEU A 60 -1.40 -10.33 17.21
N ILE A 61 -1.17 -9.10 17.70
CA ILE A 61 -0.33 -8.12 17.00
C ILE A 61 1.11 -8.61 16.93
N GLU A 62 1.63 -9.18 18.01
CA GLU A 62 2.99 -9.74 18.09
C GLU A 62 3.16 -10.92 17.12
N ASP A 63 2.21 -11.87 17.12
CA ASP A 63 2.20 -13.01 16.21
C ASP A 63 2.20 -12.56 14.75
N LEU A 64 1.36 -11.57 14.41
CA LEU A 64 1.26 -11.04 13.04
C LEU A 64 2.53 -10.29 12.62
N LYS A 65 3.20 -9.58 13.53
CA LYS A 65 4.50 -8.98 13.25
C LYS A 65 5.57 -10.03 12.98
N MET A 66 5.65 -11.05 13.81
CA MET A 66 6.61 -12.16 13.63
C MET A 66 6.38 -12.86 12.29
N ILE A 67 5.12 -13.16 11.93
CA ILE A 67 4.77 -13.74 10.64
C ILE A 67 5.20 -12.80 9.49
N ALA A 68 4.97 -11.50 9.62
CA ALA A 68 5.35 -10.54 8.59
C ALA A 68 6.87 -10.56 8.36
N GLU A 69 7.65 -10.50 9.44
CA GLU A 69 9.12 -10.55 9.39
C GLU A 69 9.63 -11.84 8.72
N LEU A 70 9.08 -13.01 9.09
CA LEU A 70 9.44 -14.29 8.47
C LEU A 70 9.13 -14.35 6.97
N ASN A 71 8.15 -13.58 6.49
CA ASN A 71 7.78 -13.49 5.08
C ASN A 71 8.47 -12.31 4.36
N GLY A 72 9.35 -11.56 5.03
CA GLY A 72 10.00 -10.37 4.46
C GLY A 72 9.02 -9.22 4.19
N LEU A 73 7.90 -9.16 4.91
CA LEU A 73 6.85 -8.16 4.78
C LEU A 73 6.78 -7.27 6.03
N GLY A 74 6.26 -6.06 5.85
CA GLY A 74 5.83 -5.23 6.99
C GLY A 74 4.50 -5.71 7.57
N TYR A 75 4.24 -5.35 8.82
CA TYR A 75 2.96 -5.65 9.50
C TYR A 75 1.75 -5.12 8.72
N GLN A 76 1.77 -3.84 8.30
CA GLN A 76 0.66 -3.24 7.56
C GLN A 76 0.38 -3.94 6.22
N PRO A 77 1.39 -4.24 5.36
CA PRO A 77 1.19 -5.08 4.17
C PRO A 77 0.58 -6.45 4.48
N LEU A 78 1.06 -7.15 5.51
CA LEU A 78 0.53 -8.46 5.89
C LEU A 78 -0.94 -8.38 6.30
N ILE A 79 -1.29 -7.44 7.19
CA ILE A 79 -2.67 -7.26 7.65
C ILE A 79 -3.61 -6.98 6.48
N ARG A 80 -3.20 -6.12 5.55
CA ARG A 80 -3.96 -5.84 4.34
C ARG A 80 -4.23 -7.12 3.56
N GLN A 81 -3.20 -7.92 3.30
CA GLN A 81 -3.35 -9.19 2.58
C GLN A 81 -4.28 -10.16 3.31
N VAL A 82 -4.15 -10.29 4.63
CA VAL A 82 -5.01 -11.17 5.44
C VAL A 82 -6.48 -10.77 5.33
N LEU A 83 -6.78 -9.48 5.52
CA LEU A 83 -8.15 -8.97 5.43
C LEU A 83 -8.72 -9.09 4.01
N THR A 84 -7.93 -8.81 2.97
CA THR A 84 -8.34 -8.98 1.57
C THR A 84 -8.65 -10.45 1.27
N ARG A 85 -7.76 -11.37 1.65
CA ARG A 85 -7.96 -12.82 1.43
C ARG A 85 -9.21 -13.33 2.14
N PHE A 86 -9.45 -12.88 3.37
CA PHE A 86 -10.66 -13.21 4.09
C PHE A 86 -11.91 -12.72 3.35
N ALA A 87 -11.97 -11.44 3.00
CA ALA A 87 -13.12 -10.86 2.29
C ALA A 87 -13.41 -11.54 0.95
N ASP A 88 -12.38 -11.90 0.18
CA ASP A 88 -12.55 -12.58 -1.10
C ASP A 88 -13.07 -14.01 -0.95
N CYS A 89 -12.63 -14.72 0.08
CA CYS A 89 -13.15 -16.05 0.41
C CYS A 89 -14.63 -15.99 0.81
N GLU A 90 -15.00 -15.07 1.70
CA GLU A 90 -16.39 -14.89 2.15
C GLU A 90 -17.31 -14.53 0.99
N LYS A 91 -16.91 -13.59 0.11
CA LYS A 91 -17.68 -13.24 -1.10
C LYS A 91 -17.93 -14.47 -1.98
N LYS A 92 -16.89 -15.29 -2.21
CA LYS A 92 -17.02 -16.52 -3.01
C LYS A 92 -17.98 -17.51 -2.37
N GLN A 93 -17.91 -17.71 -1.07
CA GLN A 93 -18.81 -18.62 -0.34
C GLN A 93 -20.27 -18.15 -0.44
N ILE A 94 -20.53 -16.86 -0.20
CA ILE A 94 -21.88 -16.28 -0.30
C ILE A 94 -22.45 -16.46 -1.72
N LEU A 95 -21.65 -16.19 -2.75
CA LEU A 95 -22.06 -16.36 -4.16
C LEU A 95 -22.37 -17.83 -4.49
N GLN A 96 -21.54 -18.76 -4.02
CA GLN A 96 -21.77 -20.19 -4.21
C GLN A 96 -23.04 -20.66 -3.53
N GLU A 97 -23.29 -20.24 -2.29
CA GLU A 97 -24.52 -20.55 -1.59
C GLU A 97 -25.74 -20.01 -2.32
N PHE A 98 -25.72 -18.73 -2.71
CA PHE A 98 -26.80 -18.12 -3.46
C PHE A 98 -27.09 -18.86 -4.77
N HIS A 99 -26.04 -19.14 -5.57
CA HIS A 99 -26.18 -19.91 -6.80
C HIS A 99 -26.76 -21.32 -6.54
N SER A 100 -26.29 -22.01 -5.50
CA SER A 100 -26.80 -23.34 -5.16
C SER A 100 -28.28 -23.31 -4.76
N GLN A 101 -28.72 -22.26 -4.04
CA GLN A 101 -30.12 -22.09 -3.64
C GLN A 101 -31.01 -21.78 -4.85
N GLU A 102 -30.57 -20.88 -5.73
CA GLU A 102 -31.32 -20.56 -6.95
C GLU A 102 -31.43 -21.77 -7.88
N MET A 103 -30.35 -22.55 -8.04
CA MET A 103 -30.39 -23.79 -8.82
C MET A 103 -31.32 -24.84 -8.20
N LYS A 104 -31.36 -24.97 -6.86
CA LYS A 104 -32.33 -25.84 -6.16
C LYS A 104 -33.77 -25.36 -6.37
N LYS A 105 -34.04 -24.05 -6.30
CA LYS A 105 -35.36 -23.48 -6.57
C LYS A 105 -35.80 -23.70 -8.02
N GLN A 106 -34.90 -23.51 -8.99
CA GLN A 106 -35.18 -23.77 -10.40
C GLN A 106 -35.43 -25.26 -10.68
N ARG A 107 -34.65 -26.17 -10.06
CA ARG A 107 -34.91 -27.62 -10.15
C ARG A 107 -36.28 -28.00 -9.60
N LYS A 108 -36.65 -27.50 -8.42
CA LYS A 108 -38.00 -27.71 -7.83
C LYS A 108 -39.12 -27.14 -8.71
N LYS A 109 -38.91 -25.98 -9.34
CA LYS A 109 -39.87 -25.36 -10.28
C LYS A 109 -39.99 -26.13 -11.61
N LYS A 110 -38.94 -26.82 -12.06
CA LYS A 110 -38.96 -27.68 -13.26
C LYS A 110 -39.54 -29.07 -13.01
N SER A 111 -39.70 -29.48 -11.75
CA SER A 111 -40.35 -30.73 -11.35
C SER A 111 -41.76 -30.57 -10.76
N PRO A 112 -42.78 -30.06 -11.47
CA PRO A 112 -44.17 -30.33 -11.13
C PRO A 112 -44.84 -31.25 -12.17
N LYS A 113 -45.53 -32.27 -11.61
CA LYS A 113 -46.39 -33.31 -12.23
C LYS A 113 -45.68 -34.44 -13.00
N ALA A 114 -45.22 -35.45 -12.26
CA ALA A 114 -45.58 -36.82 -12.62
C ALA A 114 -46.97 -37.07 -12.00
N ALA A 115 -47.95 -37.31 -12.88
CA ALA A 115 -49.32 -37.72 -12.54
C ALA A 115 -49.35 -39.20 -12.18
#